data_AF-A0AAY4CZ67-F1
#
_entry.id   AF-A0AAY4CZ67-F1
#
_cell.length_a   1.000
_cell.length_b   1.000
_cell.length_c   1.000
_cell.angle_alpha   90.00
_cell.angle_beta   90.00
_cell.angle_gamma   90.00
#
_symmetry.space_group_name_H-M   'P 1'
#
loop_
_entity.id
_entity.type
_entity.pdbx_description
1 polymer ?
#
loop_
_entity_poly.entity_id
_entity_poly.type
_entity_poly.pdbx_seq_one_letter_code
_entity_poly.pdbx_strand_id
1 'polypeptide(L)'
;IMIFNTVSFTALIFTMSALEAIILTQQKSQNAQLGEKIQIHCHEDSNRYDISWYQQKPGSAPKFLLVGSTRASDLPSKFSYSDDGNDDYLNIDGMTAEDEAVYYCALLQKPPDPLKWTKRGLNPV
;
A
#
# COMPACT_ATOMS: atom_id res chain seq x y z
N ILE A 1 12.85 -1.44 -53.65
CA ILE A 1 13.30 -0.69 -52.44
C ILE A 1 12.04 -0.10 -51.82
N MET A 2 11.57 -0.66 -50.71
CA MET A 2 10.39 -0.13 -50.01
C MET A 2 10.85 1.06 -49.16
N ILE A 3 10.47 2.27 -49.57
CA ILE A 3 10.76 3.50 -48.84
C ILE A 3 9.74 3.61 -47.71
N PHE A 4 10.11 3.14 -46.52
CA PHE A 4 9.31 3.38 -45.32
C PHE A 4 9.53 4.82 -44.88
N ASN A 5 8.48 5.64 -44.98
CA ASN A 5 8.50 7.05 -44.57
C ASN A 5 8.88 7.15 -43.08
N THR A 6 10.06 7.70 -42.79
CA THR A 6 10.61 7.86 -41.44
C THR A 6 9.70 8.68 -40.52
N VAL A 7 8.89 9.57 -41.10
CA VAL A 7 7.86 10.37 -40.40
C VAL A 7 6.75 9.50 -39.80
N SER A 8 6.39 8.40 -40.46
CA SER A 8 5.36 7.47 -39.95
C SER A 8 5.88 6.62 -38.79
N PHE A 9 7.19 6.35 -38.76
CA PHE A 9 7.82 5.55 -37.70
C PHE A 9 8.08 6.39 -36.45
N THR A 10 8.48 7.65 -36.59
CA THR A 10 8.60 8.57 -35.44
C THR A 10 7.23 8.91 -34.84
N ALA A 11 6.19 9.07 -35.66
CA ALA A 11 4.82 9.27 -35.17
C ALA A 11 4.28 8.07 -34.38
N LEU A 12 4.60 6.83 -34.77
CA LEU A 12 4.18 5.63 -34.04
C LEU A 12 4.83 5.55 -32.64
N ILE A 13 6.11 5.95 -32.53
CA ILE A 13 6.87 5.94 -31.26
C ILE A 13 6.33 7.01 -30.29
N PHE A 14 5.80 8.14 -30.80
CA PHE A 14 5.22 9.20 -29.97
C PHE A 14 3.81 8.90 -29.41
N THR A 15 3.14 7.84 -29.87
CA THR A 15 1.79 7.48 -29.37
C THR A 15 1.81 6.48 -28.21
N MET A 16 2.97 5.93 -27.85
CA MET A 16 3.11 4.93 -26.79
C MET A 16 3.56 5.55 -25.47
N SER A 17 2.77 6.45 -24.88
CA SER A 17 2.96 6.76 -23.46
C SER A 17 1.62 7.06 -22.78
N ALA A 18 1.02 6.00 -22.25
CA ALA A 18 0.26 6.05 -21.00
C ALA A 18 -0.04 4.62 -20.54
N LEU A 19 0.96 3.93 -19.98
CA LEU A 19 0.67 2.94 -18.95
C LEU A 19 0.86 3.66 -17.61
N GLU A 20 -0.24 4.10 -17.00
CA GLU A 20 -0.23 4.44 -15.58
C GLU A 20 -0.27 3.11 -14.82
N ALA A 21 0.83 2.74 -14.17
CA ALA A 21 0.89 1.62 -13.24
C ALA A 21 0.98 2.19 -11.82
N ILE A 22 0.32 1.52 -10.88
CA ILE A 22 0.51 1.78 -9.45
C ILE A 22 1.61 0.85 -8.97
N ILE A 23 2.61 1.40 -8.31
CA ILE A 23 3.74 0.66 -7.75
C ILE A 23 3.54 0.55 -6.25
N LEU A 24 3.35 -0.68 -5.78
CA LEU A 24 3.37 -1.04 -4.37
C LEU A 24 4.66 -1.80 -4.07
N THR A 25 5.49 -1.28 -3.17
CA THR A 25 6.71 -1.96 -2.73
C THR A 25 6.68 -2.18 -1.23
N GLN A 26 7.23 -3.31 -0.80
CA GLN A 26 7.33 -3.67 0.62
C GLN A 26 8.74 -4.16 0.90
N GLN A 27 9.25 -3.88 2.10
CA GLN A 27 10.50 -4.49 2.52
C GLN A 27 10.41 -6.02 2.49
N LYS A 28 11.49 -6.68 2.05
CA LYS A 28 11.46 -8.13 1.80
C LYS A 28 11.42 -8.97 3.08
N SER A 29 12.19 -8.58 4.09
CA SER A 29 12.33 -9.32 5.34
C SER A 29 13.02 -8.47 6.40
N GLN A 30 12.66 -8.69 7.66
CA GLN A 30 13.26 -8.03 8.82
C GLN A 30 13.43 -9.06 9.94
N ASN A 31 14.57 -9.01 10.62
CA ASN A 31 14.78 -9.77 11.85
C ASN A 31 14.45 -8.87 13.04
N ALA A 32 13.92 -9.47 14.11
CA ALA A 32 13.55 -8.76 15.33
C ALA A 32 13.91 -9.60 16.56
N GLN A 33 14.33 -8.95 17.63
CA GLN A 33 14.53 -9.58 18.93
C GLN A 33 13.25 -9.53 19.77
N LEU A 34 13.12 -10.45 20.73
CA LEU A 34 12.01 -10.42 21.69
C LEU A 34 12.02 -9.11 22.47
N GLY A 35 10.86 -8.46 22.56
CA GLY A 35 10.67 -7.16 23.20
C GLY A 35 11.07 -5.95 22.34
N GLU A 36 11.62 -6.16 21.15
CA GLU A 36 11.98 -5.06 20.24
C GLU A 36 10.73 -4.37 19.67
N LYS A 37 10.86 -3.08 19.38
CA LYS A 37 9.88 -2.34 18.56
C LYS A 37 10.37 -2.32 17.12
N ILE A 38 9.54 -2.79 16.18
CA ILE A 38 9.86 -2.77 14.76
C ILE A 38 8.83 -2.02 13.93
N GLN A 39 9.24 -1.61 12.72
CA GLN A 39 8.38 -0.96 11.74
C GLN A 39 8.49 -1.67 10.40
N ILE A 40 7.37 -2.24 9.94
CA ILE A 40 7.27 -2.86 8.62
C ILE A 40 6.78 -1.80 7.63
N HIS A 41 7.71 -1.34 6.79
CA HIS A 41 7.54 -0.39 5.69
C HIS A 41 6.88 -0.98 4.44
N CYS A 42 5.96 -0.20 3.87
CA CYS A 42 5.33 -0.35 2.57
C CYS A 42 5.27 1.02 1.87
N HIS A 43 5.46 1.09 0.56
CA HIS A 43 5.46 2.34 -0.21
C HIS A 43 4.51 2.23 -1.42
N GLU A 44 3.68 3.26 -1.60
CA GLU A 44 2.68 3.38 -2.66
C GLU A 44 2.90 4.68 -3.45
N ASP A 45 3.28 4.57 -4.72
CA ASP A 45 3.79 5.70 -5.50
C ASP A 45 2.75 6.78 -5.86
N SER A 46 1.46 6.45 -5.88
CA SER A 46 0.41 7.36 -6.36
C SER A 46 -0.34 8.12 -5.26
N ASN A 47 -0.24 7.70 -4.00
CA ASN A 47 -1.01 8.18 -2.84
C ASN A 47 -2.54 8.13 -3.03
N ARG A 48 -3.02 7.33 -3.99
CA ARG A 48 -4.45 7.24 -4.34
C ARG A 48 -5.18 6.20 -3.47
N TYR A 49 -4.44 5.40 -2.71
CA TYR A 49 -4.96 4.27 -1.95
C TYR A 49 -4.57 4.38 -0.47
N ASP A 50 -5.38 3.77 0.38
CA ASP A 50 -5.00 3.47 1.75
C ASP A 50 -4.25 2.14 1.77
N ILE A 51 -3.40 1.93 2.78
CA ILE A 51 -2.70 0.66 2.96
C ILE A 51 -3.38 -0.15 4.06
N SER A 52 -3.79 -1.35 3.69
CA SER A 52 -4.30 -2.37 4.60
C SER A 52 -3.23 -3.41 4.91
N TRP A 53 -3.14 -3.80 6.18
CA TRP A 53 -2.13 -4.71 6.71
C TRP A 53 -2.71 -6.06 7.09
N TYR A 54 -1.97 -7.12 6.76
CA TYR A 54 -2.35 -8.50 7.03
C TYR A 54 -1.18 -9.28 7.64
N GLN A 55 -1.49 -10.24 8.51
CA GLN A 55 -0.55 -11.21 9.05
C GLN A 55 -0.91 -12.61 8.55
N GLN A 56 0.07 -13.35 8.05
CA GLN A 56 -0.08 -14.76 7.69
C GLN A 56 0.89 -15.62 8.48
N LYS A 57 0.34 -16.51 9.32
CA LYS A 57 1.12 -17.56 9.99
C LYS A 57 1.28 -18.78 9.08
N PRO A 58 2.33 -19.60 9.26
CA PRO A 58 2.51 -20.83 8.49
C PRO A 58 1.25 -21.71 8.50
N GLY A 59 0.78 -22.10 7.32
CA GLY A 59 -0.42 -22.95 7.17
C GLY A 59 -1.77 -22.25 7.35
N SER A 60 -1.80 -20.92 7.50
CA SER A 60 -3.03 -20.13 7.64
C SER A 60 -3.25 -19.17 6.46
N ALA A 61 -4.48 -18.69 6.29
CA ALA A 61 -4.78 -17.60 5.36
C ALA A 61 -4.35 -16.24 5.94
N PRO A 62 -4.04 -15.23 5.12
CA PRO A 62 -3.78 -13.89 5.60
C PRO A 62 -4.96 -13.35 6.43
N LYS A 63 -4.68 -12.90 7.65
CA LYS A 63 -5.64 -12.29 8.57
C LYS A 63 -5.46 -10.78 8.56
N PHE A 64 -6.56 -10.06 8.40
CA PHE A 64 -6.57 -8.60 8.48
C PHE A 64 -6.14 -8.10 9.86
N LEU A 65 -5.28 -7.08 9.89
CA LEU A 65 -4.85 -6.38 11.09
C LEU A 65 -5.53 -5.01 11.18
N LEU A 66 -5.16 -4.09 10.29
CA LEU A 66 -5.58 -2.69 10.34
C LEU A 66 -5.48 -1.98 8.98
N VAL A 67 -6.15 -0.84 8.87
CA VAL A 67 -6.01 0.16 7.81
C VAL A 67 -6.10 1.55 8.45
N GLY A 68 -5.02 2.32 8.38
CA GLY A 68 -4.88 3.55 9.16
C GLY A 68 -5.19 3.31 10.66
N SER A 69 -6.14 4.08 11.19
CA SER A 69 -6.61 3.94 12.58
C SER A 69 -7.70 2.88 12.79
N THR A 70 -8.22 2.25 11.72
CA THR A 70 -9.25 1.21 11.81
C THR A 70 -8.60 -0.16 12.02
N ARG A 71 -9.02 -0.88 13.06
CA ARG A 71 -8.36 -2.11 13.54
C ARG A 71 -9.33 -3.28 13.56
N ALA A 72 -8.82 -4.49 13.36
CA ALA A 72 -9.55 -5.71 13.67
C ALA A 72 -9.89 -5.75 15.17
N SER A 73 -11.06 -6.26 15.52
CA SER A 73 -11.59 -6.26 16.89
C SER A 73 -10.72 -7.03 17.88
N ASP A 74 -9.98 -8.03 17.40
CA ASP A 74 -9.11 -8.89 18.19
C ASP A 74 -7.61 -8.58 18.01
N LEU A 75 -7.28 -7.44 17.39
CA LEU A 75 -5.89 -7.03 17.17
C LEU A 75 -5.26 -6.51 18.47
N PRO A 76 -4.17 -7.14 18.97
CA PRO A 76 -3.48 -6.68 20.17
C PRO A 76 -2.99 -5.23 20.06
N SER A 77 -2.98 -4.49 21.17
CA SER A 77 -2.63 -3.06 21.21
C SER A 77 -1.19 -2.74 20.77
N LYS A 78 -0.28 -3.73 20.79
CA LYS A 78 1.10 -3.59 20.31
C LYS A 78 1.22 -3.28 18.82
N PHE A 79 0.24 -3.69 18.02
CA PHE A 79 0.20 -3.33 16.61
C PHE A 79 -0.32 -1.91 16.49
N SER A 80 0.35 -1.05 15.76
CA SER A 80 -0.12 0.30 15.44
C SER A 80 0.30 0.71 14.03
N TYR A 81 -0.09 1.91 13.62
CA TYR A 81 0.07 2.42 12.27
C TYR A 81 0.77 3.78 12.31
N SER A 82 1.60 4.08 11.33
CA SER A 82 2.11 5.42 11.05
C SER A 82 2.40 5.56 9.56
N ASP A 83 2.40 6.79 9.04
CA ASP A 83 2.76 7.11 7.66
C ASP A 83 3.71 8.30 7.58
N ASP A 84 4.39 8.41 6.44
CA ASP A 84 5.11 9.60 5.98
C ASP A 84 4.91 9.76 4.47
N GLY A 85 3.90 10.53 4.08
CA GLY A 85 3.59 10.82 2.68
C GLY A 85 3.07 9.60 1.91
N ASN A 86 3.96 8.92 1.20
CA ASN A 86 3.67 7.71 0.41
C ASN A 86 4.17 6.43 1.10
N ASP A 87 4.88 6.59 2.23
CA ASP A 87 5.42 5.51 3.02
C ASP A 87 4.49 5.19 4.18
N ASP A 88 4.18 3.91 4.33
CA ASP A 88 3.24 3.37 5.29
C ASP A 88 3.94 2.34 6.17
N TYR A 89 3.66 2.37 7.47
CA TYR A 89 4.37 1.55 8.45
C TYR A 89 3.41 0.83 9.40
N LEU A 90 3.51 -0.50 9.44
CA LEU A 90 2.97 -1.30 10.54
C LEU A 90 3.99 -1.34 11.67
N ASN A 91 3.64 -0.72 12.78
CA ASN A 91 4.44 -0.70 13.99
C ASN A 91 4.07 -1.90 14.87
N ILE A 92 5.06 -2.61 15.41
CA ILE A 92 4.87 -3.70 16.36
C ILE A 92 5.73 -3.42 17.58
N ASP A 93 5.08 -3.11 18.70
CA ASP A 93 5.74 -2.80 19.97
C ASP A 93 5.93 -4.06 20.83
N GLY A 94 7.15 -4.39 21.21
CA GLY A 94 7.40 -5.53 22.10
C GLY A 94 7.18 -6.86 21.39
N MET A 95 8.01 -7.14 20.39
CA MET A 95 7.91 -8.33 19.55
C MET A 95 7.92 -9.62 20.38
N THR A 96 7.06 -10.56 20.03
CA THR A 96 6.92 -11.88 20.67
C THR A 96 7.11 -12.99 19.66
N ALA A 97 7.33 -14.23 20.13
CA ALA A 97 7.46 -15.39 19.25
C ALA A 97 6.20 -15.62 18.42
N GLU A 98 5.03 -15.25 18.95
CA GLU A 98 3.74 -15.36 18.27
C GLU A 98 3.57 -14.37 17.10
N ASP A 99 4.44 -13.37 16.98
CA ASP A 99 4.43 -12.37 15.90
C ASP A 99 5.28 -12.77 14.70
N GLU A 100 6.03 -13.87 14.79
CA GLU A 100 6.77 -14.40 13.65
C GLU A 100 5.78 -14.88 12.56
N ALA A 101 5.76 -14.15 11.45
CA ALA A 101 4.79 -14.33 10.38
C ALA A 101 5.27 -13.64 9.10
N VAL A 102 4.58 -13.92 7.99
CA VAL A 102 4.66 -13.08 6.80
C VAL A 102 3.63 -11.95 6.92
N TYR A 103 4.07 -10.72 6.72
CA TYR A 103 3.19 -9.55 6.74
C TYR A 103 3.00 -9.02 5.33
N TYR A 104 1.77 -8.70 4.97
CA TYR A 104 1.43 -8.15 3.66
C TYR A 104 0.80 -6.78 3.82
N CYS A 105 1.27 -5.83 3.00
CA CYS A 105 0.52 -4.62 2.72
C CYS A 105 -0.30 -4.79 1.42
N ALA A 106 -1.48 -4.19 1.36
CA ALA A 106 -2.33 -4.21 0.18
C ALA A 106 -3.09 -2.88 0.02
N LEU A 107 -3.34 -2.51 -1.24
CA LEU A 107 -4.08 -1.31 -1.59
C LEU A 107 -5.56 -1.44 -1.23
N LEU A 108 -6.09 -0.44 -0.54
CA LEU A 108 -7.53 -0.24 -0.32
C LEU A 108 -7.94 1.08 -0.97
N GLN A 109 -9.09 1.10 -1.64
CA GLN A 109 -9.60 2.35 -2.21
C GLN A 109 -9.89 3.37 -1.09
N LYS A 110 -9.25 4.54 -1.19
CA LYS A 110 -9.59 5.69 -0.34
C LYS A 110 -11.04 6.09 -0.61
N PRO A 111 -11.83 6.38 0.44
CA PRO A 111 -13.12 7.01 0.23
C PRO A 111 -12.92 8.35 -0.50
N PRO A 112 -13.82 8.73 -1.41
CA PRO A 112 -13.68 9.97 -2.15
C PRO A 112 -13.74 11.16 -1.18
N ASP A 113 -12.72 12.01 -1.21
CA ASP A 113 -12.58 13.18 -0.36
C ASP A 113 -13.87 14.05 -0.36
N PRO A 114 -14.54 14.23 0.80
CA PRO A 114 -15.71 15.11 0.96
C PRO A 114 -15.51 16.51 0.39
N LEU A 115 -14.29 17.07 0.51
CA LEU A 115 -13.98 18.41 0.03
C LEU A 115 -13.93 18.49 -1.50
N LYS A 116 -13.65 17.37 -2.19
CA LYS A 116 -13.77 17.29 -3.65
C LYS A 116 -15.22 17.30 -4.11
N TRP A 117 -16.19 16.88 -3.28
CA TRP A 117 -17.62 16.95 -3.59
C TRP A 117 -18.13 18.38 -3.48
N THR A 118 -17.80 19.06 -2.37
CA THR A 118 -18.17 20.47 -2.15
C THR A 118 -17.61 21.38 -3.25
N LYS A 119 -16.36 21.18 -3.67
CA LYS A 119 -15.75 21.96 -4.78
C LYS A 119 -16.36 21.67 -6.15
N ARG A 120 -16.97 20.50 -6.34
CA ARG A 120 -17.66 20.11 -7.58
C ARG A 120 -19.16 20.42 -7.56
N GLY A 121 -19.66 21.05 -6.49
CA GLY A 121 -21.09 21.38 -6.35
C GLY A 121 -22.01 20.16 -6.25
N LEU A 122 -21.45 19.00 -5.91
CA LEU A 122 -22.20 17.76 -5.74
C LEU A 122 -22.31 17.50 -4.23
N ASN A 123 -23.52 17.56 -3.66
CA ASN A 123 -23.73 17.11 -2.30
C ASN A 123 -23.96 15.59 -2.30
N PRO A 124 -23.30 14.82 -1.41
CA PRO A 124 -23.70 13.45 -1.18
C PRO A 124 -25.13 13.43 -0.60
N VAL A 125 -25.98 12.58 -1.17
CA VAL A 125 -27.37 12.31 -0.72
C VAL A 125 -27.33 11.46 0.54
#